data_AF-A0A2S5WSK6-F1
#
_entry.id   AF-A0A2S5WSK6-F1
#
_cell.length_a   1.000
_cell.length_b   1.000
_cell.length_c   1.000
_cell.angle_alpha   90.00
_cell.angle_beta   90.00
_cell.angle_gamma   90.00
#
_symmetry.space_group_name_H-M   'P 1'
#
loop_
_entity.id
_entity.type
_entity.pdbx_description
1 polymer ?
#
loop_
_entity_poly.entity_id
_entity_poly.type
_entity_poly.pdbx_seq_one_letter_code
_entity_poly.pdbx_strand_id
1 'polypeptide(L)'
;MCVRLANRLQSPGAVGVIDKDGTVTFAAARGGLYPPARGSNQTANPLVRAALDAKGERRTFTRDDAQIWYRDGHTSERLYGQAAWAGDLLFLLMVEYSAPWLSMSPPRDGTAQYTTDRWDQCEHCSRSFVIGFICRKCRQPRCPSEHCGCTAKSQKTCLECFLQKHSNQFAPDSNTCLECAS
;
A
#
# COMPACT_ATOMS: atom_id res chain seq x y z
N MET A 1 17.05 -16.28 -0.47
CA MET A 1 17.55 -14.89 -0.38
C MET A 1 16.43 -13.87 -0.56
N CYS A 2 15.67 -13.91 -1.67
CA CYS A 2 14.65 -12.90 -1.98
C CYS A 2 13.54 -12.77 -0.92
N VAL A 3 13.12 -13.85 -0.26
CA VAL A 3 12.17 -13.77 0.88
C VAL A 3 12.73 -12.95 2.05
N ARG A 4 14.01 -13.15 2.39
CA ARG A 4 14.66 -12.36 3.46
C ARG A 4 14.84 -10.90 3.05
N LEU A 5 15.12 -10.63 1.77
CA LEU A 5 15.22 -9.26 1.24
C LEU A 5 13.85 -8.57 1.24
N ALA A 6 12.81 -9.25 0.77
CA ALA A 6 11.43 -8.75 0.78
C ALA A 6 10.97 -8.40 2.21
N ASN A 7 11.31 -9.24 3.20
CA ASN A 7 11.01 -8.96 4.60
C ASN A 7 11.80 -7.77 5.19
N ARG A 8 12.86 -7.30 4.53
CA ARG A 8 13.64 -6.13 4.96
C ARG A 8 13.25 -4.84 4.26
N LEU A 9 12.33 -4.90 3.28
CA LEU A 9 11.83 -3.69 2.63
C LEU A 9 11.12 -2.80 3.65
N GLN A 10 11.47 -1.52 3.61
CA GLN A 10 10.87 -0.47 4.45
C GLN A 10 9.53 0.01 3.87
N SER A 11 9.23 -0.33 2.62
CA SER A 11 8.04 0.04 1.87
C SER A 11 7.49 -1.19 1.11
N PRO A 12 6.21 -1.15 0.70
CA PRO A 12 5.65 -2.10 -0.25
C PRO A 12 6.52 -2.26 -1.49
N GLY A 13 6.72 -3.51 -1.90
CA GLY A 13 7.61 -3.82 -3.00
C GLY A 13 7.81 -5.29 -3.25
N ALA A 14 8.51 -5.58 -4.35
CA ALA A 14 8.86 -6.93 -4.77
C ALA A 14 10.36 -7.05 -5.00
N VAL A 15 10.89 -8.22 -4.66
CA VAL A 15 12.24 -8.66 -4.97
C VAL A 15 12.13 -9.85 -5.93
N GLY A 16 12.82 -9.78 -7.06
CA GLY A 16 12.80 -10.84 -8.07
C GLY A 16 14.19 -11.28 -8.50
N VAL A 17 14.23 -12.46 -9.11
CA VAL A 17 15.37 -13.00 -9.84
C VAL A 17 14.85 -13.38 -11.22
N ILE A 18 15.52 -12.86 -12.24
CA ILE A 18 15.17 -13.05 -13.65
C ILE A 18 16.39 -13.63 -14.36
N ASP A 19 16.18 -14.56 -15.27
CA ASP A 19 17.25 -15.09 -16.12
C ASP A 19 17.58 -14.15 -17.29
N LYS A 20 18.60 -14.52 -18.07
CA LYS A 20 19.03 -13.80 -19.28
C LYS A 20 17.96 -13.62 -20.35
N ASP A 21 16.87 -14.39 -20.31
CA ASP A 21 15.79 -14.37 -21.29
C ASP A 21 14.60 -13.51 -20.80
N GLY A 22 14.73 -12.90 -19.62
CA GLY A 22 13.68 -12.07 -19.03
C GLY A 22 12.59 -12.86 -18.32
N THR A 23 12.84 -14.14 -17.98
CA THR A 23 11.88 -15.01 -17.31
C THR A 23 12.13 -15.06 -15.80
N VAL A 24 11.06 -14.99 -15.01
CA VAL A 24 11.16 -14.99 -13.54
C VAL A 24 11.50 -16.38 -13.02
N THR A 25 12.65 -16.51 -12.35
CA THR A 25 13.07 -17.76 -11.71
C THR A 25 12.62 -17.83 -10.25
N PHE A 26 12.53 -16.68 -9.57
CA PHE A 26 12.03 -16.54 -8.21
C PHE A 26 11.54 -15.11 -7.94
N ALA A 27 10.49 -14.93 -7.15
CA ALA A 27 10.10 -13.62 -6.64
C ALA A 27 9.42 -13.70 -5.26
N ALA A 28 9.51 -12.63 -4.49
CA ALA A 28 8.80 -12.44 -3.23
C ALA A 28 8.41 -10.97 -3.09
N ALA A 29 7.33 -10.69 -2.38
CA ALA A 29 6.87 -9.32 -2.14
C ALA A 29 6.55 -9.08 -0.67
N ARG A 30 6.48 -7.80 -0.32
CA ARG A 30 5.98 -7.27 0.95
C ARG A 30 5.00 -6.15 0.63
N GLY A 31 4.01 -5.96 1.49
CA GLY A 31 3.19 -4.75 1.42
C GLY A 31 2.08 -4.79 0.37
N GLY A 32 1.41 -5.94 0.18
CA GLY A 32 0.15 -5.99 -0.59
C GLY A 32 0.35 -6.02 -2.11
N LEU A 33 1.58 -5.78 -2.57
CA LEU A 33 2.00 -6.02 -3.93
C LEU A 33 2.10 -7.53 -4.21
N TYR A 34 1.58 -7.96 -5.36
CA TYR A 34 1.75 -9.33 -5.83
C TYR A 34 3.11 -9.45 -6.55
N PRO A 35 3.97 -10.42 -6.17
CA PRO A 35 5.20 -10.65 -6.91
C PRO A 35 4.89 -11.22 -8.30
N PRO A 36 5.75 -10.99 -9.32
CA PRO A 36 5.58 -11.68 -10.60
C PRO A 36 5.65 -13.20 -10.40
N ALA A 37 4.79 -13.93 -11.10
CA ALA A 37 4.74 -15.37 -11.00
C ALA A 37 6.00 -16.02 -11.57
N ARG A 38 6.50 -17.10 -10.95
CA ARG A 38 7.59 -17.91 -11.52
C ARG A 38 7.25 -18.33 -12.95
N GLY A 39 8.20 -18.23 -13.86
CA GLY A 39 8.04 -18.54 -15.28
C GLY A 39 7.28 -17.47 -16.07
N SER A 40 6.86 -16.35 -15.46
CA SER A 40 6.32 -15.23 -16.23
C SER A 40 7.43 -14.49 -16.95
N ASN A 41 7.10 -13.96 -18.13
CA ASN A 41 7.97 -13.08 -18.90
C ASN A 41 7.87 -11.65 -18.34
N GLN A 42 9.00 -10.96 -18.16
CA GLN A 42 9.07 -9.56 -17.74
C GLN A 42 9.88 -8.68 -18.70
N THR A 43 10.13 -9.10 -19.95
CA THR A 43 10.84 -8.28 -20.95
C THR A 43 10.08 -6.99 -21.31
N ALA A 44 8.79 -6.94 -20.96
CA ALA A 44 7.96 -5.75 -21.07
C ALA A 44 8.15 -4.74 -19.91
N ASN A 45 8.76 -5.14 -18.79
CA ASN A 45 9.08 -4.25 -17.68
C ASN A 45 10.25 -3.32 -18.10
N PRO A 46 10.09 -1.97 -18.02
CA PRO A 46 11.15 -1.04 -18.42
C PRO A 46 12.50 -1.26 -17.73
N LEU A 47 12.52 -1.70 -16.48
CA LEU A 47 13.74 -2.02 -15.75
C LEU A 47 14.47 -3.24 -16.32
N VAL A 48 13.71 -4.30 -16.63
CA VAL A 48 14.25 -5.55 -17.17
C VAL A 48 14.75 -5.31 -18.59
N ARG A 49 13.96 -4.61 -19.41
CA ARG A 49 14.36 -4.23 -20.76
C ARG A 49 15.67 -3.43 -20.75
N ALA A 50 15.78 -2.42 -19.89
CA ALA A 50 17.01 -1.63 -19.76
C ALA A 50 18.24 -2.48 -19.40
N ALA A 51 18.06 -3.54 -18.60
CA ALA A 51 19.14 -4.45 -18.23
C ALA A 51 19.52 -5.45 -19.35
N LEU A 52 18.54 -5.89 -20.15
CA LEU A 52 18.73 -6.81 -21.27
C LEU A 52 19.34 -6.12 -22.51
N ASP A 53 18.92 -4.88 -22.78
CA ASP A 53 19.39 -4.11 -23.94
C ASP A 53 20.79 -3.52 -23.72
N ALA A 54 21.27 -3.52 -22.48
CA ALA A 54 22.55 -2.93 -22.11
C ALA A 54 23.73 -3.71 -22.72
N LYS A 55 24.59 -2.98 -23.43
CA LYS A 55 25.88 -3.50 -23.94
C LYS A 55 27.02 -3.05 -23.01
N GLY A 56 28.04 -3.90 -22.86
CA GLY A 56 29.28 -3.57 -22.15
C GLY A 56 29.28 -3.93 -20.66
N GLU A 57 30.14 -3.24 -19.90
CA GLU A 57 30.46 -3.58 -18.50
C GLU A 57 29.42 -3.11 -17.48
N ARG A 58 28.35 -2.43 -17.91
CA ARG A 58 27.32 -1.94 -16.99
C ARG A 58 26.54 -3.12 -16.40
N ARG A 59 26.60 -3.26 -15.06
CA ARG A 59 25.93 -4.35 -14.33
C ARG A 59 24.75 -3.91 -13.46
N THR A 60 24.53 -2.60 -13.28
CA THR A 60 23.48 -2.05 -12.41
C THR A 60 22.59 -1.04 -13.14
N PHE A 61 21.29 -1.11 -12.90
CA PHE A 61 20.25 -0.38 -13.60
C PHE A 61 19.24 0.19 -12.62
N THR A 62 18.69 1.36 -12.93
CA THR A 62 17.63 1.99 -12.14
C THR A 62 16.58 2.56 -13.08
N ARG A 63 15.31 2.48 -12.68
CA ARG A 63 14.16 3.05 -13.38
C ARG A 63 13.15 3.61 -12.38
N ASP A 64 12.42 4.63 -12.81
CA ASP A 64 11.31 5.25 -12.10
C ASP A 64 9.93 4.80 -12.59
N ASP A 65 9.90 4.00 -13.65
CA ASP A 65 8.70 3.49 -14.31
C ASP A 65 8.69 1.95 -14.38
N ALA A 66 9.36 1.27 -13.44
CA ALA A 66 9.33 -0.19 -13.39
C ALA A 66 7.88 -0.66 -13.13
N GLN A 67 7.47 -1.75 -13.78
CA GLN A 67 6.13 -2.32 -13.60
C GLN A 67 6.19 -3.84 -13.63
N ILE A 68 5.45 -4.48 -12.72
CA ILE A 68 5.27 -5.93 -12.73
C ILE A 68 4.22 -6.27 -13.77
N TRP A 69 4.54 -7.19 -14.67
CA TRP A 69 3.60 -7.72 -15.65
C TRP A 69 2.98 -9.02 -15.13
N TYR A 70 1.66 -9.03 -14.99
CA TYR A 70 0.92 -10.20 -14.52
C TYR A 70 0.43 -11.05 -15.68
N ARG A 71 0.16 -12.34 -15.42
CA ARG A 71 -0.22 -13.31 -16.46
C ARG A 71 -1.60 -13.04 -17.07
N ASP A 72 -2.46 -12.32 -16.37
CA ASP A 72 -3.77 -11.89 -16.81
C ASP A 72 -3.72 -10.67 -17.76
N GLY A 73 -2.52 -10.16 -18.05
CA GLY A 73 -2.30 -9.00 -18.92
C GLY A 73 -2.38 -7.66 -18.19
N HIS A 74 -2.66 -7.65 -16.88
CA HIS A 74 -2.60 -6.43 -16.08
C HIS A 74 -1.16 -6.13 -15.65
N THR A 75 -0.94 -4.89 -15.21
CA THR A 75 0.33 -4.43 -14.65
C THR A 75 0.14 -3.90 -13.24
N SER A 76 1.19 -3.90 -12.45
CA SER A 76 1.22 -3.07 -11.25
C SER A 76 1.19 -1.59 -11.64
N GLU A 77 0.91 -0.75 -10.65
CA GLU A 77 1.31 0.66 -10.71
C GLU A 77 2.82 0.80 -10.95
N ARG A 78 3.25 2.01 -11.29
CA ARG A 78 4.67 2.32 -11.47
C ARG A 78 5.42 2.20 -10.16
N LEU A 79 6.63 1.67 -10.23
CA LEU A 79 7.51 1.42 -9.09
C LEU A 79 8.89 2.03 -9.34
N TYR A 80 9.55 2.41 -8.25
CA TYR A 80 10.99 2.65 -8.27
C TYR A 80 11.71 1.30 -8.38
N GLY A 81 12.45 1.09 -9.46
CA GLY A 81 13.17 -0.13 -9.74
C GLY A 81 14.68 0.05 -9.68
N GLN A 82 15.38 -0.92 -9.08
CA GLN A 82 16.82 -1.13 -9.23
C GLN A 82 17.07 -2.58 -9.57
N ALA A 83 18.00 -2.83 -10.48
CA ALA A 83 18.41 -4.18 -10.86
C ALA A 83 19.93 -4.30 -10.97
N ALA A 84 20.46 -5.49 -10.70
CA ALA A 84 21.88 -5.79 -10.82
C ALA A 84 22.11 -7.22 -11.32
N TRP A 85 23.01 -7.38 -12.30
CA TRP A 85 23.41 -8.68 -12.80
C TRP A 85 24.47 -9.34 -11.91
N ALA A 86 24.22 -10.57 -11.46
CA ALA A 86 25.20 -11.45 -10.84
C ALA A 86 25.28 -12.76 -11.63
N GLY A 87 26.37 -12.93 -12.39
CA GLY A 87 26.42 -13.94 -13.46
C GLY A 87 25.33 -13.69 -14.50
N ASP A 88 24.57 -14.75 -14.82
CA ASP A 88 23.44 -14.75 -15.77
C ASP A 88 22.08 -14.51 -15.11
N LEU A 89 22.07 -14.12 -13.83
CA LEU A 89 20.86 -13.80 -13.08
C LEU A 89 20.78 -12.31 -12.80
N LEU A 90 19.65 -11.72 -13.16
CA LEU A 90 19.31 -10.34 -12.85
C LEU A 90 18.50 -10.30 -11.56
N PHE A 91 19.07 -9.67 -10.54
CA PHE A 91 18.37 -9.37 -9.30
C PHE A 91 17.62 -8.05 -9.45
N LEU A 92 16.37 -8.00 -9.04
CA LEU A 92 15.52 -6.80 -9.07
C LEU A 92 14.98 -6.49 -7.69
N LEU A 93 14.89 -5.20 -7.42
CA LEU A 93 14.19 -4.61 -6.30
C LEU A 93 13.27 -3.53 -6.86
N MET A 94 11.97 -3.64 -6.60
CA MET A 94 10.96 -2.66 -7.01
C MET A 94 10.13 -2.26 -5.81
N VAL A 95 9.99 -0.96 -5.56
CA VAL A 95 9.27 -0.42 -4.39
C VAL A 95 8.36 0.74 -4.78
N GLU A 96 7.28 0.92 -4.03
CA GLU A 96 6.31 2.00 -4.24
C GLU A 96 6.83 3.37 -3.80
N TYR A 97 7.60 3.41 -2.71
CA TYR A 97 8.24 4.60 -2.13
C TYR A 97 9.47 4.22 -1.30
N SER A 98 10.17 5.21 -0.74
CA SER A 98 11.36 5.00 0.13
C SER A 98 12.42 4.11 -0.50
N ALA A 99 12.66 4.28 -1.80
CA ALA A 99 13.74 3.62 -2.53
C ALA A 99 15.11 4.01 -1.92
N PRO A 100 15.87 3.05 -1.37
CA PRO A 100 17.06 3.34 -0.56
C PRO A 100 18.23 3.93 -1.35
N TRP A 101 18.17 3.89 -2.69
CA TRP A 101 19.15 4.48 -3.59
C TRP A 101 18.79 5.89 -4.06
N LEU A 102 17.69 6.48 -3.57
CA LEU A 102 17.27 7.85 -3.88
C LEU A 102 17.20 8.69 -2.61
N SER A 103 17.59 9.97 -2.72
CA SER A 103 17.45 10.94 -1.64
C SER A 103 15.97 11.26 -1.34
N MET A 104 15.12 11.22 -2.36
CA MET A 104 13.68 11.45 -2.25
C MET A 104 12.92 10.50 -3.18
N SER A 105 11.96 9.75 -2.63
CA SER A 105 11.14 8.78 -3.36
C SER A 105 9.73 8.70 -2.75
N PRO A 106 8.88 9.70 -3.03
CA PRO A 106 7.50 9.70 -2.54
C PRO A 106 6.70 8.54 -3.13
N PRO A 107 5.53 8.18 -2.56
CA PRO A 107 4.59 7.24 -3.17
C PRO A 107 4.33 7.58 -4.63
N ARG A 108 4.40 6.56 -5.49
CA ARG A 108 4.01 6.66 -6.90
C ARG A 108 2.51 6.83 -7.04
N ASP A 109 2.09 7.43 -8.14
CA ASP A 109 0.68 7.54 -8.50
C ASP A 109 0.02 6.15 -8.42
N GLY A 110 -1.16 6.08 -7.79
CA GLY A 110 -1.88 4.82 -7.56
C GLY A 110 -1.35 3.96 -6.40
N THR A 111 -0.15 4.22 -5.87
CA THR A 111 0.44 3.42 -4.77
C THR A 111 0.19 3.97 -3.36
N ALA A 112 -0.18 5.26 -3.26
CA ALA A 112 -0.48 5.89 -1.97
C ALA A 112 -1.67 5.26 -1.21
N GLN A 113 -2.44 4.39 -1.86
CA GLN A 113 -3.65 3.76 -1.32
C GLN A 113 -3.47 2.34 -0.77
N TYR A 114 -2.25 1.80 -0.76
CA TYR A 114 -1.99 0.42 -0.31
C TYR A 114 -0.99 0.35 0.85
N THR A 115 -1.21 1.14 1.91
CA THR A 115 -0.52 0.89 3.17
C THR A 115 -1.04 -0.43 3.75
N THR A 116 -0.18 -1.44 3.74
CA THR A 116 -0.43 -2.72 4.40
C THR A 116 -0.32 -2.57 5.89
N ASP A 117 -1.44 -2.12 6.41
CA ASP A 117 -2.09 -2.70 7.55
C ASP A 117 -3.42 -1.96 7.49
N ARG A 118 -4.47 -2.67 7.06
CA ARG A 118 -5.82 -2.12 6.95
C ARG A 118 -6.32 -1.85 8.37
N TRP A 119 -5.66 -0.97 9.11
CA TRP A 119 -6.06 -0.54 10.42
C TRP A 119 -6.51 0.89 10.28
N ASP A 120 -7.71 1.13 10.75
CA ASP A 120 -8.25 2.47 10.87
C ASP A 120 -8.57 2.72 12.34
N GLN A 121 -8.64 3.97 12.77
CA GLN A 121 -9.07 4.33 14.11
C GLN A 121 -10.49 4.84 14.05
N CYS A 122 -11.40 4.20 14.79
CA CYS A 122 -12.76 4.68 14.86
C CYS A 122 -12.79 5.95 15.71
N GLU A 123 -13.12 7.10 15.12
CA GLU A 123 -13.28 8.37 15.83
C GLU A 123 -14.36 8.32 16.94
N HIS A 124 -15.35 7.42 16.82
CA HIS A 124 -16.41 7.25 17.81
C HIS A 124 -16.04 6.33 18.99
N CYS A 125 -15.16 5.35 18.76
CA CYS A 125 -14.74 4.38 19.78
C CYS A 125 -13.33 4.65 20.32
N SER A 126 -12.58 5.53 19.65
CA SER A 126 -11.15 5.79 19.86
C SER A 126 -10.28 4.53 19.79
N ARG A 127 -10.78 3.44 19.19
CA ARG A 127 -10.09 2.15 19.06
C ARG A 127 -9.63 1.94 17.63
N SER A 128 -8.40 1.47 17.48
CA SER A 128 -7.88 0.95 16.22
C SER A 128 -8.54 -0.38 15.90
N PHE A 129 -8.85 -0.62 14.63
CA PHE A 129 -9.52 -1.83 14.17
C PHE A 129 -9.04 -2.22 12.78
N VAL A 130 -9.05 -3.53 12.48
CA VAL A 130 -8.79 -4.03 11.13
C VAL A 130 -10.01 -3.76 10.23
N ILE A 131 -9.81 -3.06 9.13
CA ILE A 131 -10.79 -2.76 8.08
C ILE A 131 -11.18 -4.06 7.36
N GLY A 132 -12.21 -4.72 7.88
CA GLY A 132 -12.87 -5.87 7.25
C GLY A 132 -13.96 -5.48 6.25
N PHE A 133 -14.52 -4.28 6.38
CA PHE A 133 -15.68 -3.82 5.61
C PHE A 133 -15.61 -2.34 5.25
N ILE A 134 -16.02 -2.00 4.02
CA ILE A 134 -16.17 -0.62 3.54
C ILE A 134 -17.65 -0.33 3.35
N CYS A 135 -18.14 0.76 3.95
CA CYS A 135 -19.53 1.18 3.81
C CYS A 135 -19.84 1.57 2.36
N ARG A 136 -20.87 0.94 1.76
CA ARG A 136 -21.27 1.23 0.37
C ARG A 136 -21.81 2.66 0.17
N LYS A 137 -22.30 3.30 1.25
CA LYS A 137 -22.93 4.63 1.21
C LYS A 137 -21.93 5.78 1.30
N CYS A 138 -21.06 5.79 2.32
CA CYS A 138 -20.06 6.85 2.51
C CYS A 138 -18.66 6.48 1.98
N ARG A 139 -18.46 5.23 1.52
CA ARG A 139 -17.16 4.71 1.05
C ARG A 139 -16.04 4.71 2.10
N GLN A 140 -16.36 4.93 3.38
CA GLN A 140 -15.43 4.89 4.50
C GLN A 140 -15.37 3.49 5.17
N PRO A 141 -14.25 3.13 5.81
CA PRO A 141 -14.14 1.92 6.63
C PRO A 141 -15.21 1.83 7.72
N ARG A 142 -15.67 0.60 7.99
CA ARG A 142 -16.60 0.31 9.07
C ARG A 142 -15.90 -0.41 10.21
N CYS A 143 -15.98 0.16 11.40
CA CYS A 143 -15.43 -0.47 12.60
C CYS A 143 -16.30 -1.65 13.08
N PRO A 144 -15.80 -2.54 13.95
CA PRO A 144 -16.57 -3.66 14.50
C PRO A 144 -17.82 -3.25 15.29
N SER A 145 -17.86 -2.00 15.78
CA SER A 145 -19.06 -1.40 16.39
C SER A 145 -20.00 -0.76 15.35
N GLU A 146 -19.85 -1.12 14.07
CA GLU A 146 -20.65 -0.69 12.91
C GLU A 146 -20.56 0.81 12.55
N HIS A 147 -19.64 1.55 13.15
CA HIS A 147 -19.43 2.97 12.84
C HIS A 147 -18.63 3.18 11.56
N CYS A 148 -19.00 4.18 10.76
CA CYS A 148 -18.31 4.62 9.54
C CYS A 148 -18.57 6.11 9.30
N GLY A 149 -18.18 6.68 8.16
CA GLY A 149 -18.49 8.09 7.82
C GLY A 149 -20.00 8.42 7.73
N CYS A 150 -20.89 7.42 7.68
CA CYS A 150 -22.34 7.65 7.84
C CYS A 150 -22.77 7.85 9.29
N THR A 151 -21.92 7.49 10.25
CA THR A 151 -22.23 7.53 11.68
C THR A 151 -22.26 8.94 12.25
N ALA A 152 -21.87 9.96 11.47
CA ALA A 152 -22.07 11.35 11.84
C ALA A 152 -23.16 12.02 10.97
N LYS A 153 -24.42 11.92 11.41
CA LYS A 153 -25.48 12.91 11.14
C LYS A 153 -26.40 13.20 12.33
N SER A 154 -26.23 12.55 13.48
CA SER A 154 -26.94 12.92 14.70
C SER A 154 -26.05 13.78 15.59
N GLN A 155 -25.71 14.96 15.11
CA GLN A 155 -25.28 16.02 16.03
C GLN A 155 -26.52 16.49 16.79
N LYS A 156 -26.38 16.62 18.11
CA LYS A 156 -27.38 17.19 18.99
C LYS A 156 -26.80 18.45 19.61
N THR A 157 -27.62 19.49 19.71
CA THR A 157 -27.25 20.69 20.47
C THR A 157 -27.59 20.45 21.94
N CYS A 158 -26.62 20.62 22.83
CA CYS A 158 -26.87 20.58 24.27
C CYS A 158 -27.68 21.82 24.68
N LEU A 159 -28.74 21.64 25.47
CA LEU A 159 -29.56 22.77 25.92
C LEU A 159 -28.96 23.56 27.09
N GLU A 160 -27.91 23.05 27.74
CA GLU A 160 -27.22 23.74 28.85
C GLU A 160 -26.04 24.58 28.35
N CYS A 161 -25.13 23.97 27.58
CA CYS A 161 -23.93 24.66 27.08
C CYS A 161 -24.06 25.18 25.64
N PHE A 162 -25.17 24.90 24.95
CA PHE A 162 -25.46 25.31 23.58
C PHE A 162 -24.44 24.86 22.52
N LEU A 163 -23.52 23.96 22.88
CA LEU A 163 -22.56 23.39 21.94
C LEU A 163 -23.19 22.26 21.13
N GLN A 164 -22.90 22.25 19.83
CA GLN A 164 -23.25 21.17 18.93
C GLN A 164 -22.27 20.01 19.14
N LYS A 165 -22.78 18.92 19.71
CA LYS A 165 -22.00 17.75 20.12
C LYS A 165 -22.55 16.50 19.45
N HIS A 166 -21.72 15.47 19.34
CA HIS A 166 -22.16 14.21 18.75
C HIS A 166 -23.15 13.50 19.71
N SER A 167 -24.16 12.78 19.20
CA SER A 167 -25.19 12.13 20.05
C SER A 167 -24.66 11.16 21.10
N ASN A 168 -23.44 10.62 20.93
CA ASN A 168 -22.78 9.78 21.94
C ASN A 168 -22.30 10.56 23.18
N GLN A 169 -22.23 11.89 23.11
CA GLN A 169 -21.97 12.75 24.25
C GLN A 169 -23.26 13.05 25.03
N PHE A 170 -24.35 12.34 24.76
CA PHE A 170 -25.63 12.44 25.46
C PHE A 170 -26.00 11.05 25.98
N ALA A 171 -26.61 10.97 27.17
CA ALA A 171 -27.29 9.75 27.60
C ALA A 171 -28.45 9.43 26.63
N PRO A 172 -28.89 8.16 26.53
CA PRO A 172 -30.09 7.80 25.78
C PRO A 172 -31.26 8.71 26.19
N ASP A 173 -31.93 9.30 25.20
CA ASP A 173 -33.06 10.24 25.37
C ASP A 173 -32.75 11.56 26.09
N SER A 174 -31.48 11.91 26.31
CA SER A 174 -31.09 13.21 26.87
C SER A 174 -30.88 14.29 25.80
N ASN A 175 -31.21 15.53 26.16
CA ASN A 175 -30.84 16.76 25.43
C ASN A 175 -29.74 17.57 26.16
N THR A 176 -29.21 17.01 27.25
CA THR A 176 -28.09 17.55 28.02
C THR A 176 -26.87 16.63 27.83
N CYS A 177 -25.73 17.20 27.49
CA CYS A 177 -24.51 16.42 27.26
C CYS A 177 -23.94 15.90 28.58
N LEU A 178 -23.17 14.80 28.52
CA LEU A 178 -22.59 14.13 29.69
C LEU A 178 -21.71 15.07 30.54
N GLU A 179 -21.01 16.03 29.91
CA GLU A 179 -20.22 17.06 30.62
C GLU A 179 -21.07 18.07 31.41
N CYS A 180 -22.32 18.31 31.00
CA CYS A 180 -23.23 19.20 31.72
C CYS A 180 -24.13 18.43 32.72
N ALA A 181 -24.19 17.11 32.58
CA ALA A 181 -24.94 16.23 33.48
C ALA A 181 -24.12 15.75 34.68
N SER A 182 -22.81 16.06 34.71
CA SER A 182 -21.87 15.79 35.79
C SER A 182 -21.74 16.95 36.77
#